data_AF-A0A6B2CPA1-F1
#
_entry.id   AF-A0A6B2CPA1-F1
#
_cell.length_a   1.000
_cell.length_b   1.000
_cell.length_c   1.000
_cell.angle_alpha   90.00
_cell.angle_beta   90.00
_cell.angle_gamma   90.00
#
_symmetry.space_group_name_H-M   'P 1'
#
loop_
_entity.id
_entity.type
_entity.pdbx_description
1 polymer ?
#
loop_
_entity_poly.entity_id
_entity_poly.type
_entity_poly.pdbx_seq_one_letter_code
_entity_poly.pdbx_strand_id
1 'polypeptide(L)'
;MEELYSFKRIKALAERASRDPAGFWAQQANLISWFRYPEKVLEGNPPYERWFVGGLTNVAYNAADRHLEEFPNKVAFYWTNESLDVKAITFRDLYLEV
;
A
#
# COMPACT_ATOMS: atom_id res chain seq x y z
N MET A 1 -12.53 -15.08 -8.48
CA MET A 1 -11.56 -15.08 -7.36
C MET A 1 -10.38 -16.04 -7.61
N GLU A 2 -10.58 -17.14 -8.35
CA GLU A 2 -9.52 -18.11 -8.72
C GLU A 2 -8.42 -17.56 -9.66
N GLU A 3 -8.72 -16.58 -10.52
CA GLU A 3 -7.73 -16.02 -11.46
C GLU A 3 -6.69 -15.09 -10.82
N LEU A 4 -6.93 -14.55 -9.61
CA LEU A 4 -5.99 -13.63 -8.96
C LEU A 4 -4.82 -14.38 -8.28
N TYR A 5 -5.06 -15.61 -7.82
CA TYR A 5 -4.11 -16.39 -7.01
C TYR A 5 -3.71 -17.74 -7.65
N SER A 6 -3.97 -17.95 -8.94
CA SER A 6 -3.48 -19.15 -9.62
C SER A 6 -1.94 -19.23 -9.52
N PHE A 7 -1.42 -20.42 -9.20
CA PHE A 7 0.01 -20.70 -9.11
C PHE A 7 0.78 -20.18 -10.33
N LYS A 8 0.19 -20.31 -11.53
CA LYS A 8 0.76 -19.81 -12.79
C LYS A 8 0.99 -18.30 -12.76
N ARG A 9 0.03 -17.54 -12.23
CA ARG A 9 0.10 -16.07 -12.16
C ARG A 9 1.12 -15.61 -11.11
N ILE A 10 1.14 -16.24 -9.94
CA ILE A 10 2.12 -15.97 -8.89
C ILE A 10 3.53 -16.21 -9.43
N LYS A 11 3.76 -17.35 -10.10
CA LYS A 11 5.05 -17.68 -10.72
C LYS A 11 5.48 -16.62 -11.75
N ALA A 12 4.56 -16.19 -12.63
CA ALA A 12 4.86 -15.17 -13.62
C ALA A 12 5.20 -13.80 -13.00
N LEU A 13 4.51 -13.40 -11.91
CA LEU A 13 4.83 -12.17 -11.18
C LEU A 13 6.21 -12.25 -10.52
N ALA A 14 6.54 -13.38 -9.89
CA ALA A 14 7.84 -13.59 -9.27
C ALA A 14 8.97 -13.58 -10.32
N GLU A 15 8.80 -14.27 -11.45
CA GLU A 15 9.78 -14.25 -12.54
C GLU A 15 10.00 -12.84 -13.09
N ARG A 16 8.93 -12.06 -13.21
CA ARG A 16 9.03 -10.67 -13.64
C ARG A 16 9.77 -9.79 -12.65
N ALA A 17 9.43 -9.90 -11.36
CA ALA A 17 10.08 -9.14 -10.29
C ALA A 17 11.58 -9.46 -10.20
N SER A 18 11.97 -10.71 -10.44
CA SER A 18 13.39 -11.10 -10.45
C SER A 18 14.15 -10.62 -11.69
N ARG A 19 13.51 -10.58 -12.87
CA ARG A 19 14.16 -10.16 -14.13
C ARG A 19 14.34 -8.65 -14.23
N ASP A 20 13.36 -7.89 -13.76
CA ASP A 20 13.40 -6.42 -13.77
C ASP A 20 12.77 -5.88 -12.47
N PRO A 21 13.53 -5.86 -11.35
CA PRO A 21 13.02 -5.40 -10.07
C PRO A 21 12.57 -3.94 -10.12
N ALA A 22 13.35 -3.07 -10.76
CA ALA A 22 13.07 -1.64 -10.81
C ALA A 22 11.78 -1.37 -11.60
N GLY A 23 11.61 -1.95 -12.78
CA GLY A 23 10.40 -1.79 -13.58
C GLY A 23 9.17 -2.46 -12.96
N PHE A 24 9.34 -3.61 -12.30
CA PHE A 24 8.26 -4.25 -11.56
C PHE A 24 7.75 -3.36 -10.43
N TRP A 25 8.65 -2.87 -9.57
CA TRP A 25 8.27 -2.04 -8.43
C TRP A 25 7.84 -0.63 -8.82
N ALA A 26 8.31 -0.09 -9.96
CA ALA A 26 7.78 1.14 -10.54
C ALA A 26 6.27 1.05 -10.80
N GLN A 27 5.81 -0.11 -11.28
CA GLN A 27 4.38 -0.32 -11.51
C GLN A 27 3.60 -0.44 -10.21
N GLN A 28 4.15 -1.15 -9.22
CA GLN A 28 3.51 -1.30 -7.91
C GLN A 28 3.46 0.02 -7.14
N ALA A 29 4.40 0.93 -7.36
CA ALA A 29 4.41 2.26 -6.74
C ALA A 29 3.14 3.08 -7.06
N ASN A 30 2.41 2.75 -8.12
CA ASN A 30 1.13 3.40 -8.45
C ASN A 30 -0.04 2.98 -7.55
N LEU A 31 0.13 1.96 -6.68
CA LEU A 31 -0.89 1.52 -5.73
C LEU A 31 -1.00 2.43 -4.50
N ILE A 32 0.01 3.28 -4.28
CA ILE A 32 0.06 4.25 -3.21
C ILE A 32 0.14 5.66 -3.76
N SER A 33 -0.37 6.60 -2.97
CA SER A 33 -0.32 8.02 -3.26
C SER A 33 1.04 8.58 -2.87
N TRP A 34 1.57 9.44 -3.73
CA TRP A 34 2.82 10.16 -3.52
C TRP A 34 2.56 11.66 -3.56
N PHE A 35 3.12 12.40 -2.61
CA PHE A 35 3.19 13.85 -2.69
C PHE A 35 4.28 14.31 -3.67
N ARG A 36 5.34 13.50 -3.79
CA ARG A 36 6.34 13.60 -4.86
C ARG A 36 6.66 12.19 -5.33
N TYR A 37 6.40 11.91 -6.60
CA TYR A 37 6.73 10.61 -7.18
C TYR A 37 8.26 10.43 -7.20
N PRO A 38 8.79 9.23 -6.89
CA PRO A 38 10.22 8.99 -6.84
C PRO A 38 10.91 9.20 -8.20
N GLU A 39 12.12 9.78 -8.16
CA GLU A 39 12.94 10.01 -9.34
C GLU A 39 13.63 8.72 -9.81
N LYS A 40 13.98 7.84 -8.87
CA LYS A 40 14.52 6.51 -9.13
C LYS A 40 13.86 5.47 -8.24
N VAL A 41 13.42 4.36 -8.83
CA VAL A 41 12.81 3.27 -8.06
C VAL A 41 13.85 2.44 -7.32
N LEU A 42 15.01 2.22 -7.92
CA LEU A 42 16.10 1.46 -7.32
C LEU A 42 17.43 2.13 -7.67
N GLU A 43 18.27 2.36 -6.66
CA GLU A 43 19.62 2.90 -6.83
C GLU A 43 20.61 2.17 -5.94
N GLY A 44 21.77 1.81 -6.50
CA GLY A 44 22.83 1.09 -5.78
C GLY A 44 22.78 -0.41 -6.03
N ASN A 45 23.56 -1.16 -5.24
CA ASN A 45 23.65 -2.62 -5.31
C ASN A 45 23.55 -3.20 -3.89
N PRO A 46 23.11 -4.47 -3.76
CA PRO A 46 23.13 -5.18 -2.49
C PRO A 46 24.48 -5.09 -1.76
N PRO A 47 24.48 -4.83 -0.43
CA PRO A 47 23.35 -4.65 0.49
C PRO A 47 22.95 -3.18 0.74
N TYR A 48 23.42 -2.23 -0.09
CA TYR A 48 23.28 -0.79 0.12
C TYR A 48 22.37 -0.12 -0.91
N GLU A 49 21.43 -0.87 -1.47
CA GLU A 49 20.43 -0.35 -2.38
C GLU A 49 19.42 0.57 -1.67
N ARG A 50 18.94 1.58 -2.39
CA ARG A 50 17.90 2.51 -1.95
C ARG A 50 16.70 2.39 -2.87
N TRP A 51 15.51 2.35 -2.28
CA TRP A 51 14.25 2.23 -3.01
C TRP A 51 13.49 3.56 -3.00
N PHE A 52 12.89 3.90 -4.13
CA PHE A 52 12.03 5.09 -4.33
C PHE A 52 12.72 6.41 -3.94
N VAL A 53 13.96 6.59 -4.40
CA VAL A 53 14.80 7.76 -4.11
C VAL A 53 14.14 9.03 -4.63
N GLY A 54 14.11 10.07 -3.78
CA GLY A 54 13.45 11.34 -4.06
C GLY A 54 11.93 11.32 -3.87
N GLY A 55 11.35 10.15 -3.58
CA GLY A 55 9.92 10.01 -3.32
C GLY A 55 9.52 10.62 -1.97
N LEU A 56 8.38 11.31 -1.94
CA LEU A 56 7.77 11.82 -0.72
C LEU A 56 6.35 11.25 -0.61
N THR A 57 6.09 10.56 0.49
CA THR A 57 4.77 10.00 0.82
C THR A 57 4.60 9.98 2.34
N ASN A 58 3.38 9.71 2.79
CA ASN A 58 3.06 9.52 4.19
C ASN A 58 2.20 8.26 4.36
N VAL A 59 2.56 7.44 5.35
CA VAL A 59 1.89 6.16 5.62
C VAL A 59 0.47 6.36 6.15
N ALA A 60 0.25 7.32 7.05
CA ALA A 60 -1.08 7.65 7.58
C ALA A 60 -1.98 8.16 6.45
N TYR A 61 -1.47 9.06 5.59
CA TYR A 61 -2.22 9.55 4.43
C TYR A 61 -2.69 8.42 3.51
N ASN A 62 -1.82 7.44 3.23
CA ASN A 62 -2.17 6.29 2.40
C ASN A 62 -3.11 5.29 3.09
N ALA A 63 -3.04 5.18 4.40
CA ALA A 63 -3.83 4.23 5.19
C ALA A 63 -5.21 4.76 5.56
N ALA A 64 -5.37 6.07 5.75
CA ALA A 64 -6.60 6.69 6.24
C ALA A 64 -7.03 7.88 5.37
N ASP A 65 -6.24 8.94 5.29
CA ASP A 65 -6.69 10.25 4.79
C ASP A 65 -7.18 10.20 3.35
N ARG A 66 -6.45 9.51 2.44
CA ARG A 66 -6.84 9.42 1.02
C ARG A 66 -8.21 8.76 0.80
N HIS A 67 -8.68 7.97 1.77
CA HIS A 67 -9.96 7.28 1.68
C HIS A 67 -11.13 8.17 2.12
N LEU A 68 -10.88 9.31 2.77
CA LEU A 68 -11.92 10.25 3.22
C LEU A 68 -12.63 10.96 2.07
N GLU A 69 -11.92 11.19 0.96
CA GLU A 69 -12.49 11.87 -0.21
C GLU A 69 -13.56 11.00 -0.90
N GLU A 70 -13.30 9.70 -1.03
CA GLU A 70 -14.15 8.78 -1.80
C GLU A 70 -15.09 7.95 -0.91
N PHE A 71 -14.64 7.55 0.29
CA PHE A 71 -15.33 6.58 1.15
C PHE A 71 -15.30 6.94 2.65
N PRO A 72 -15.69 8.15 3.07
CA PRO A 72 -15.56 8.59 4.46
C PRO A 72 -16.35 7.72 5.45
N ASN A 73 -17.50 7.19 5.03
CA ASN A 73 -18.38 6.37 5.86
C ASN A 73 -18.13 4.86 5.72
N LYS A 74 -17.14 4.45 4.93
CA LYS A 74 -16.76 3.03 4.82
C LYS A 74 -16.02 2.62 6.08
N VAL A 75 -16.35 1.44 6.60
CA VAL A 75 -15.66 0.84 7.75
C VAL A 75 -14.20 0.59 7.39
N ALA A 76 -13.29 1.20 8.15
CA ALA A 76 -11.85 1.01 8.06
C ALA A 76 -11.44 -0.27 8.79
N PHE A 77 -11.91 -0.46 10.03
CA PHE A 77 -11.73 -1.70 10.80
C PHE A 77 -12.86 -1.94 11.81
N TYR A 78 -12.99 -3.19 12.23
CA TYR A 78 -13.84 -3.59 13.34
C TYR A 78 -12.96 -3.76 14.59
N TRP A 79 -13.34 -3.08 15.66
CA TRP A 79 -12.69 -3.21 16.95
C TRP A 79 -13.52 -4.12 17.85
N THR A 80 -12.84 -5.01 18.57
CA THR A 80 -13.45 -5.88 19.58
C THR A 80 -12.63 -5.85 20.87
N ASN A 81 -13.30 -5.78 22.02
CA ASN A 81 -12.67 -5.89 23.33
C ASN A 81 -12.83 -7.29 23.94
N GLU A 82 -12.26 -7.48 25.12
CA GLU A 82 -12.28 -8.72 25.89
C GLU A 82 -13.70 -9.11 26.35
N SER A 83 -14.63 -8.16 26.38
CA SER A 83 -16.05 -8.38 26.70
C SER A 83 -16.91 -8.68 25.48
N LEU A 84 -16.29 -8.85 24.30
CA LEU A 84 -16.94 -9.09 23.00
C LEU A 84 -17.81 -7.93 22.49
N ASP A 85 -17.62 -6.71 23.00
CA ASP A 85 -18.21 -5.53 22.39
C ASP A 85 -17.58 -5.31 21.01
N VAL A 86 -18.38 -4.89 20.04
CA VAL A 86 -17.92 -4.62 18.68
C VAL A 86 -18.21 -3.17 18.30
N LYS A 87 -17.21 -2.49 17.73
CA LYS A 87 -17.38 -1.18 17.10
C LYS A 87 -16.92 -1.24 15.65
N ALA A 88 -17.74 -0.73 14.75
CA ALA A 88 -17.34 -0.44 13.39
C ALA A 88 -16.74 0.97 13.37
N ILE A 89 -15.45 1.09 13.05
CA ILE A 89 -14.75 2.37 12.96
C ILE A 89 -14.65 2.74 11.48
N THR A 90 -15.27 3.84 11.07
CA THR A 90 -15.20 4.34 9.68
C THR A 90 -13.89 5.10 9.44
N PHE A 91 -13.54 5.36 8.18
CA PHE A 91 -12.40 6.22 7.86
C PHE A 91 -12.54 7.62 8.47
N ARG A 92 -13.76 8.18 8.50
CA ARG A 92 -14.05 9.45 9.18
C ARG A 92 -13.78 9.37 10.69
N ASP A 93 -14.25 8.32 11.35
CA ASP A 93 -14.02 8.15 12.79
C ASP A 93 -12.51 8.05 13.08
N LEU A 94 -11.79 7.24 12.30
CA LEU A 94 -10.34 7.08 12.43
C LEU A 94 -9.60 8.41 12.25
N TYR A 95 -10.01 9.25 11.29
CA TYR A 95 -9.36 10.53 11.04
C TYR A 95 -9.58 11.55 12.17
N LEU A 96 -10.71 11.49 12.87
CA LEU A 96 -11.00 12.41 13.97
C LEU A 96 -10.27 12.05 15.28
N GLU A 97 -9.86 10.79 15.43
CA GLU A 97 -9.21 10.26 16.62
C GLU A 97 -7.66 10.35 16.57
N VAL A 98 -7.09 10.72 15.43
CA VAL A 98 -5.63 10.83 15.18
C VAL A 98 -5.21 12.29 15.04
#